data_AF-A0A938V5R6-F1
#
_entry.id   AF-A0A938V5R6-F1
#
_cell.length_a   1.000
_cell.length_b   1.000
_cell.length_c   1.000
_cell.angle_alpha   90.00
_cell.angle_beta   90.00
_cell.angle_gamma   90.00
#
_symmetry.space_group_name_H-M   'P 1'
#
loop_
_entity.id
_entity.type
_entity.pdbx_description
1 polymer ?
#
loop_
_entity_poly.entity_id
_entity_poly.type
_entity_poly.pdbx_seq_one_letter_code
_entity_poly.pdbx_strand_id
1 'polypeptide(L)'
;MRQSLFGVVVAAVAFFGCSGGQGTPDADATFYLELMPADICKPECDGKECGPDGCGGECGTCEGEGAVCSDQGTCCVPSCDGKECGPDGCGGECGACEGEGAVCLEDGTCCNPNCDGKGCGPDGCGGECGTCQGGDCDLETGICIPPPLADCTGKECGSDGAGGSCGACPCDTCDAGETICNPETFQCQADLKDCPWIFDCFDTCPEGDQACLQNCVNGADMSAGVAYNNLIQCLTGSGYFQCAETFEEGSKELEACLEETFAPCQDYYYECFHGDLDCQQLNDCFGACPQVPEGQPNPCVSDCWANGTVKAQKTYAAIIECLEKNGYWDCAQGDQKCLSEAEAACQAELDACFPPGTATCKEIVDCFGTCASTDE
;
A
#
# COMPACT_ATOMS: atom_id res chain seq x y z
N MET A 1 44.76 -30.39 1.70
CA MET A 1 44.83 -29.40 2.78
C MET A 1 43.41 -28.86 2.97
N ARG A 2 42.79 -29.22 4.11
CA ARG A 2 41.50 -28.81 4.77
C ARG A 2 40.57 -27.86 3.96
N GLN A 3 39.29 -28.11 3.57
CA GLN A 3 38.06 -28.69 4.18
C GLN A 3 37.71 -28.12 5.58
N SER A 4 36.49 -27.70 5.97
CA SER A 4 35.16 -27.46 5.38
C SER A 4 34.21 -26.93 6.52
N LEU A 5 32.96 -26.54 6.21
CA LEU A 5 31.72 -26.36 7.04
C LEU A 5 31.46 -25.01 7.78
N PHE A 6 30.35 -24.28 7.51
CA PHE A 6 28.92 -24.42 7.98
C PHE A 6 28.77 -24.19 9.51
N GLY A 7 27.80 -23.50 10.13
CA GLY A 7 26.57 -22.77 9.78
C GLY A 7 25.69 -22.61 11.07
N VAL A 8 24.94 -21.50 11.18
CA VAL A 8 23.60 -21.30 11.84
C VAL A 8 23.42 -21.42 13.40
N VAL A 9 23.05 -20.26 13.99
CA VAL A 9 21.96 -19.88 14.95
C VAL A 9 21.43 -20.86 16.03
N VAL A 10 21.32 -20.40 17.29
CA VAL A 10 20.11 -20.26 18.16
C VAL A 10 20.50 -20.02 19.64
N ALA A 11 19.65 -19.25 20.34
CA ALA A 11 19.78 -18.62 21.64
C ALA A 11 19.41 -19.49 22.88
N ALA A 12 19.59 -18.85 24.05
CA ALA A 12 18.85 -18.97 25.33
C ALA A 12 19.44 -19.79 26.52
N VAL A 13 19.94 -19.01 27.51
CA VAL A 13 19.65 -18.97 28.97
C VAL A 13 19.60 -20.26 29.86
N ALA A 14 20.33 -20.16 30.99
CA ALA A 14 20.19 -20.76 32.33
C ALA A 14 20.99 -22.02 32.75
N PHE A 15 21.82 -21.78 33.78
CA PHE A 15 22.40 -22.62 34.84
C PHE A 15 22.02 -24.11 34.97
N PHE A 16 23.02 -25.00 34.96
CA PHE A 16 23.62 -25.67 36.14
C PHE A 16 24.54 -26.81 35.65
N GLY A 17 25.82 -26.74 35.99
CA GLY A 17 26.77 -27.83 35.79
C GLY A 17 27.77 -27.89 36.93
N CYS A 18 27.61 -28.86 37.83
CA CYS A 18 28.76 -29.58 38.40
C CYS A 18 29.51 -30.24 37.21
N SER A 19 30.84 -30.40 37.15
CA SER A 19 31.82 -30.68 38.21
C SER A 19 33.24 -30.48 37.66
N GLY A 20 34.24 -30.29 38.54
CA GLY A 20 35.55 -30.93 38.36
C GLY A 20 36.78 -30.03 38.39
N GLY A 21 37.26 -29.67 39.58
CA GLY A 21 38.59 -29.13 39.81
C GLY A 21 39.21 -29.74 41.06
N GLN A 22 40.34 -30.43 40.88
CA GLN A 22 41.04 -31.26 41.87
C GLN A 22 41.76 -30.40 42.93
N GLY A 23 41.71 -30.85 44.19
CA GLY A 23 42.54 -30.37 45.30
C GLY A 23 42.70 -31.48 46.34
N THR A 24 43.95 -31.75 46.71
CA THR A 24 44.49 -32.90 47.46
C THR A 24 44.15 -32.93 48.96
N PRO A 25 44.39 -34.05 49.67
CA PRO A 25 43.89 -34.27 51.02
C PRO A 25 44.88 -33.72 52.05
N ASP A 26 44.42 -32.82 52.92
CA ASP A 26 45.10 -32.55 54.18
C ASP A 26 44.19 -32.92 55.35
N ALA A 27 44.81 -33.63 56.28
CA ALA A 27 44.22 -34.23 57.45
C ALA A 27 43.79 -33.16 58.45
N ASP A 28 42.49 -33.00 58.65
CA ASP A 28 41.84 -33.07 59.96
C ASP A 28 40.33 -32.88 59.73
N ALA A 29 39.54 -33.93 59.93
CA ALA A 29 38.09 -33.80 59.98
C ALA A 29 37.58 -34.79 61.02
N THR A 30 37.81 -34.43 62.27
CA THR A 30 37.04 -34.87 63.41
C THR A 30 35.55 -34.87 63.08
N PHE A 31 34.96 -36.05 63.22
CA PHE A 31 33.55 -36.33 63.14
C PHE A 31 32.81 -35.57 64.24
N TYR A 32 32.33 -34.38 63.93
CA TYR A 32 31.30 -33.71 64.71
C TYR A 32 29.94 -34.19 64.21
N LEU A 33 29.35 -35.10 64.99
CA LEU A 33 27.90 -35.27 65.08
C LEU A 33 27.32 -34.00 65.73
N GLU A 34 27.42 -32.87 65.04
CA GLU A 34 26.62 -31.70 65.36
C GLU A 34 25.31 -31.84 64.59
N LEU A 35 24.26 -32.05 65.37
CA LEU A 35 22.88 -31.79 65.00
C LEU A 35 22.84 -30.44 64.27
N MET A 36 22.85 -30.46 62.93
CA MET A 36 22.42 -29.31 62.16
C MET A 36 20.99 -29.02 62.65
N PRO A 37 20.69 -27.81 63.15
CA PRO A 37 19.29 -27.46 63.31
C PRO A 37 18.67 -27.67 61.93
N ALA A 38 17.56 -28.41 61.84
CA ALA A 38 16.74 -28.40 60.65
C ALA A 38 16.66 -26.94 60.17
N ASP A 39 17.03 -26.66 58.93
CA ASP A 39 16.91 -25.32 58.35
C ASP A 39 15.54 -24.80 58.79
N ILE A 40 15.55 -23.83 59.70
CA ILE A 40 14.31 -23.28 60.25
C ILE A 40 13.75 -22.46 59.09
N CYS A 41 12.91 -23.10 58.29
CA CYS A 41 12.20 -22.43 57.23
C CYS A 41 11.38 -21.32 57.88
N LYS A 42 11.67 -20.06 57.51
CA LYS A 42 10.98 -18.88 58.02
C LYS A 42 9.69 -18.69 57.21
N PRO A 43 8.50 -18.79 57.84
CA PRO A 43 7.24 -18.52 57.17
C PRO A 43 7.20 -17.11 56.55
N GLU A 44 6.81 -17.01 55.29
CA GLU A 44 6.69 -15.73 54.57
C GLU A 44 5.21 -15.36 54.38
N CYS A 45 4.66 -14.75 55.43
CA CYS A 45 3.26 -14.32 55.50
C CYS A 45 3.06 -12.80 55.39
N ASP A 46 4.13 -12.03 55.20
CA ASP A 46 4.03 -10.58 55.09
C ASP A 46 3.19 -10.19 53.86
N GLY A 47 2.01 -9.60 54.10
CA GLY A 47 1.06 -9.20 53.07
C GLY A 47 0.07 -10.27 52.62
N LYS A 48 0.06 -11.46 53.24
CA LYS A 48 -0.93 -12.52 53.00
C LYS A 48 -1.93 -12.64 54.16
N GLU A 49 -3.20 -12.83 53.82
CA GLU A 49 -4.30 -13.08 54.76
C GLU A 49 -4.62 -14.59 54.91
N CYS A 50 -4.46 -15.35 53.83
CA CYS A 50 -4.54 -16.82 53.78
C CYS A 50 -3.51 -17.40 52.79
N GLY A 51 -3.31 -18.72 52.79
CA GLY A 51 -2.51 -19.46 51.79
C GLY A 51 -1.10 -19.86 52.25
N PRO A 52 -0.31 -20.54 51.40
CA PRO A 52 0.91 -21.22 51.83
C PRO A 52 2.01 -20.25 52.28
N ASP A 53 2.72 -20.61 53.35
CA ASP A 53 3.80 -19.82 53.96
C ASP A 53 5.19 -20.05 53.34
N GLY A 54 5.28 -20.95 52.36
CA GLY A 54 6.53 -21.34 51.68
C GLY A 54 7.38 -22.35 52.44
N CYS A 55 6.96 -22.76 53.64
CA CYS A 55 7.67 -23.64 54.56
C CYS A 55 6.89 -24.92 54.91
N GLY A 56 5.81 -25.18 54.18
CA GLY A 56 4.90 -26.31 54.43
C GLY A 56 3.83 -26.01 55.47
N GLY A 57 3.72 -24.75 55.93
CA GLY A 57 2.62 -24.23 56.73
C GLY A 57 1.72 -23.27 55.93
N GLU A 58 0.77 -22.64 56.63
CA GLU A 58 -0.24 -21.74 56.06
C GLU A 58 -0.25 -20.39 56.81
N CYS A 59 -0.42 -19.31 56.05
CA CYS A 59 -0.48 -17.93 56.52
C CYS A 59 -1.92 -17.51 56.81
N GLY A 60 -2.48 -17.85 57.96
CA GLY A 60 -3.84 -17.46 58.31
C GLY A 60 -4.91 -18.30 57.60
N THR A 61 -6.19 -17.98 57.85
CA THR A 61 -7.35 -18.67 57.29
C THR A 61 -8.44 -17.68 56.95
N CYS A 62 -9.09 -17.84 55.81
CA CYS A 62 -10.14 -16.93 55.39
C CYS A 62 -11.42 -17.18 56.22
N GLU A 63 -11.87 -16.16 56.98
CA GLU A 63 -13.07 -16.25 57.83
C GLU A 63 -14.31 -15.75 57.07
N GLY A 64 -15.34 -16.60 56.96
CA GLY A 64 -16.58 -16.29 56.24
C GLY A 64 -17.12 -17.52 55.51
N GLU A 65 -18.44 -17.65 55.42
CA GLU A 65 -19.05 -18.76 54.67
C GLU A 65 -18.73 -18.60 53.18
N GLY A 66 -18.05 -19.59 52.59
CA GLY A 66 -17.65 -19.59 51.18
C GLY A 66 -16.40 -18.77 50.83
N ALA A 67 -15.67 -18.21 51.80
CA ALA A 67 -14.43 -17.49 51.54
C ALA A 67 -13.29 -18.45 51.13
N VAL A 68 -12.56 -18.11 50.08
CA VAL A 68 -11.41 -18.86 49.55
C VAL A 68 -10.16 -17.98 49.57
N CYS A 69 -9.00 -18.64 49.58
CA CYS A 69 -7.72 -17.96 49.42
C CYS A 69 -7.43 -17.80 47.93
N SER A 70 -7.33 -16.57 47.45
CA SER A 70 -6.86 -16.31 46.09
C SER A 70 -5.37 -16.65 45.95
N ASP A 71 -4.89 -16.78 44.71
CA ASP A 71 -3.46 -16.96 44.43
C ASP A 71 -2.59 -15.77 44.90
N GLN A 72 -3.21 -14.62 45.14
CA GLN A 72 -2.55 -13.43 45.71
C GLN A 72 -2.48 -13.46 47.24
N GLY A 73 -2.97 -14.53 47.89
CA GLY A 73 -2.97 -14.69 49.33
C GLY A 73 -4.00 -13.83 50.06
N THR A 74 -5.06 -13.40 49.37
CA THR A 74 -6.12 -12.54 49.93
C THR A 74 -7.42 -13.34 50.11
N CYS A 75 -8.17 -13.07 51.17
CA CYS A 75 -9.48 -13.69 51.38
C CYS A 75 -10.50 -13.10 50.39
N CYS A 76 -11.15 -13.95 49.61
CA CYS A 76 -12.14 -13.52 48.62
C CYS A 76 -13.36 -14.46 48.64
N VAL A 77 -14.55 -13.94 48.36
CA VAL A 77 -15.78 -14.76 48.23
C VAL A 77 -16.11 -14.87 46.74
N PRO A 78 -16.07 -16.08 46.14
CA PRO A 78 -16.36 -16.30 44.74
C PRO A 78 -17.74 -15.76 44.34
N SER A 79 -17.82 -14.99 43.26
CA SER A 79 -19.06 -14.41 42.75
C SER A 79 -19.55 -15.16 41.51
N CYS A 80 -20.26 -16.26 41.78
CA CYS A 80 -20.79 -17.16 40.75
C CYS A 80 -22.31 -17.12 40.60
N ASP A 81 -22.99 -16.28 41.38
CA ASP A 81 -24.44 -16.15 41.30
C ASP A 81 -24.86 -15.69 39.89
N GLY A 82 -25.56 -16.57 39.19
CA GLY A 82 -26.04 -16.32 37.83
C GLY A 82 -25.04 -16.63 36.70
N LYS A 83 -23.85 -17.17 37.01
CA LYS A 83 -22.89 -17.64 36.00
C LYS A 83 -22.86 -19.17 35.93
N GLU A 84 -22.79 -19.70 34.71
CA GLU A 84 -22.59 -21.12 34.44
C GLU A 84 -21.10 -21.46 34.28
N CYS A 85 -20.31 -20.48 33.85
CA CYS A 85 -18.88 -20.61 33.59
C CYS A 85 -18.17 -19.26 33.75
N GLY A 86 -16.84 -19.30 33.64
CA GLY A 86 -16.01 -18.10 33.63
C GLY A 86 -15.57 -17.66 35.02
N PRO A 87 -14.81 -16.55 35.09
CA PRO A 87 -14.04 -16.21 36.28
C PRO A 87 -14.94 -15.87 37.47
N ASP A 88 -14.56 -16.38 38.64
CA ASP A 88 -15.27 -16.19 39.91
C ASP A 88 -14.89 -14.88 40.65
N GLY A 89 -13.91 -14.15 40.13
CA GLY A 89 -13.40 -12.90 40.70
C GLY A 89 -12.38 -13.07 41.84
N CYS A 90 -12.08 -14.31 42.23
CA CYS A 90 -11.13 -14.69 43.28
C CYS A 90 -9.92 -15.47 42.74
N GLY A 91 -9.80 -15.61 41.42
CA GLY A 91 -8.76 -16.38 40.75
C GLY A 91 -9.17 -17.82 40.42
N GLY A 92 -10.42 -18.20 40.68
CA GLY A 92 -11.04 -19.45 40.27
C GLY A 92 -12.09 -19.26 39.17
N GLU A 93 -12.85 -20.33 38.90
CA GLU A 93 -13.87 -20.40 37.86
C GLU A 93 -15.21 -20.86 38.46
N CYS A 94 -16.31 -20.30 37.98
CA CYS A 94 -17.67 -20.60 38.46
C CYS A 94 -18.26 -21.92 37.95
N GLY A 95 -17.61 -22.52 36.96
CA GLY A 95 -18.03 -23.75 36.32
C GLY A 95 -17.30 -23.95 34.99
N ALA A 96 -17.68 -25.00 34.26
CA ALA A 96 -17.16 -25.28 32.93
C ALA A 96 -18.31 -25.67 32.00
N CYS A 97 -18.24 -25.24 30.75
CA CYS A 97 -19.26 -25.57 29.77
C CYS A 97 -19.14 -27.02 29.31
N GLU A 98 -20.27 -27.73 29.33
CA GLU A 98 -20.36 -29.12 28.87
C GLU A 98 -20.78 -29.16 27.40
N GLY A 99 -19.91 -29.73 26.55
CA GLY A 99 -20.15 -29.86 25.11
C GLY A 99 -18.86 -29.77 24.33
N GLU A 100 -18.77 -30.47 23.20
CA GLU A 100 -17.61 -30.36 22.32
C GLU A 100 -17.61 -28.97 21.67
N GLY A 101 -16.56 -28.18 21.91
CA GLY A 101 -16.45 -26.81 21.40
C GLY A 101 -17.27 -25.77 22.16
N ALA A 102 -17.88 -26.11 23.30
CA ALA A 102 -18.63 -25.16 24.12
C ALA A 102 -17.73 -24.02 24.61
N VAL A 103 -18.21 -22.78 24.50
CA VAL A 103 -17.48 -21.58 24.91
C VAL A 103 -18.23 -20.82 25.99
N CYS A 104 -17.48 -20.20 26.90
CA CYS A 104 -18.04 -19.31 27.91
C CYS A 104 -18.15 -17.90 27.33
N LEU A 105 -19.37 -17.37 27.27
CA LEU A 105 -19.60 -16.00 26.83
C LEU A 105 -19.24 -15.00 27.94
N GLU A 106 -19.04 -13.73 27.58
CA GLU A 106 -18.66 -12.68 28.54
C GLU A 106 -19.69 -12.48 29.68
N ASP A 107 -20.95 -12.83 29.44
CA ASP A 107 -22.01 -12.76 30.46
C ASP A 107 -22.00 -13.96 31.43
N GLY A 108 -21.07 -14.91 31.26
CA GLY A 108 -20.94 -16.10 32.08
C GLY A 108 -21.89 -17.24 31.71
N THR A 109 -22.56 -17.16 30.56
CA THR A 109 -23.40 -18.25 30.04
C THR A 109 -22.63 -19.18 29.11
N CYS A 110 -23.00 -20.46 29.12
CA CYS A 110 -22.39 -21.44 28.22
C CYS A 110 -23.08 -21.45 26.85
N CYS A 111 -22.30 -21.27 25.79
CA CYS A 111 -22.77 -21.35 24.43
C CYS A 111 -22.22 -22.59 23.72
N ASN A 112 -23.12 -23.43 23.23
CA ASN A 112 -22.78 -24.59 22.42
C ASN A 112 -22.87 -24.20 20.93
N PRO A 113 -21.75 -24.22 20.19
CA PRO A 113 -21.76 -23.86 18.78
C PRO A 113 -22.66 -24.81 17.99
N ASN A 114 -23.52 -24.25 17.14
CA ASN A 114 -24.45 -25.01 16.33
C ASN A 114 -24.08 -24.92 14.84
N CYS A 115 -23.46 -26.00 14.36
CA CYS A 115 -23.10 -26.19 12.96
C CYS A 115 -23.95 -27.26 12.27
N ASP A 116 -25.04 -27.73 12.88
CA ASP A 116 -25.87 -28.76 12.30
C ASP A 116 -26.48 -28.29 10.97
N GLY A 117 -26.08 -28.95 9.88
CA GLY A 117 -26.52 -28.62 8.53
C GLY A 117 -25.81 -27.43 7.88
N LYS A 118 -24.81 -26.83 8.54
CA LYS A 118 -23.99 -25.75 7.98
C LYS A 118 -22.65 -26.28 7.47
N GLY A 119 -22.25 -25.85 6.27
CA GLY A 119 -20.91 -26.09 5.71
C GLY A 119 -19.96 -24.89 5.87
N CYS A 120 -20.50 -23.71 6.20
CA CYS A 120 -19.78 -22.45 6.39
C CYS A 120 -20.61 -21.48 7.25
N GLY A 121 -20.00 -20.39 7.72
CA GLY A 121 -20.68 -19.27 8.38
C GLY A 121 -20.77 -19.37 9.90
N PRO A 122 -21.44 -18.44 10.59
CA PRO A 122 -21.34 -18.31 12.04
C PRO A 122 -21.97 -19.49 12.80
N ASP A 123 -21.33 -19.91 13.89
CA ASP A 123 -21.77 -21.00 14.77
C ASP A 123 -22.77 -20.58 15.87
N GLY A 124 -23.02 -19.27 15.99
CA GLY A 124 -23.92 -18.69 16.99
C GLY A 124 -23.27 -18.40 18.36
N CYS A 125 -22.00 -18.76 18.53
CA CYS A 125 -21.20 -18.54 19.75
C CYS A 125 -19.97 -17.65 19.51
N GLY A 126 -19.91 -16.99 18.35
CA GLY A 126 -18.80 -16.11 17.96
C GLY A 126 -17.69 -16.80 17.16
N GLY A 127 -17.85 -18.08 16.85
CA GLY A 127 -16.99 -18.84 15.94
C GLY A 127 -17.64 -19.10 14.58
N GLU A 128 -17.00 -19.95 13.78
CA GLU A 128 -17.37 -20.27 12.39
C GLU A 128 -17.49 -21.78 12.18
N CYS A 129 -18.51 -22.19 11.42
CA CYS A 129 -18.82 -23.57 11.07
C CYS A 129 -18.16 -23.96 9.75
N GLY A 130 -16.93 -24.48 9.77
CA GLY A 130 -16.27 -25.00 8.56
C GLY A 130 -15.85 -23.90 7.57
N THR A 131 -15.34 -24.32 6.40
CA THR A 131 -14.87 -23.41 5.33
C THR A 131 -15.22 -23.98 3.95
N CYS A 132 -15.63 -23.11 3.02
CA CYS A 132 -15.96 -23.54 1.67
C CYS A 132 -14.69 -23.79 0.84
N GLN A 133 -14.56 -25.00 0.30
CA GLN A 133 -13.47 -25.36 -0.59
C GLN A 133 -13.81 -24.89 -2.03
N GLY A 134 -13.71 -23.57 -2.24
CA GLY A 134 -14.08 -22.88 -3.47
C GLY A 134 -15.54 -22.38 -3.46
N GLY A 135 -15.75 -21.15 -3.92
CA GLY A 135 -17.03 -20.46 -3.87
C GLY A 135 -17.28 -19.72 -2.55
N ASP A 136 -18.45 -19.09 -2.45
CA ASP A 136 -18.82 -18.22 -1.33
C ASP A 136 -19.77 -18.91 -0.34
N CYS A 137 -19.72 -18.45 0.91
CA CYS A 137 -20.68 -18.89 1.92
C CYS A 137 -21.97 -18.09 1.81
N ASP A 138 -23.09 -18.78 1.67
CA ASP A 138 -24.40 -18.17 1.90
C ASP A 138 -24.61 -17.99 3.41
N LEU A 139 -24.50 -16.76 3.90
CA LEU A 139 -24.66 -16.47 5.33
C LEU A 139 -26.11 -16.65 5.84
N GLU A 140 -27.11 -16.68 4.95
CA GLU A 140 -28.51 -16.91 5.34
C GLU A 140 -28.78 -18.41 5.54
N THR A 141 -28.23 -19.26 4.68
CA THR A 141 -28.47 -20.72 4.73
C THR A 141 -27.34 -21.52 5.40
N GLY A 142 -26.14 -20.95 5.51
CA GLY A 142 -24.93 -21.63 6.00
C GLY A 142 -24.39 -22.69 5.03
N ILE A 143 -24.76 -22.61 3.74
CA ILE A 143 -24.39 -23.59 2.71
C ILE A 143 -23.35 -22.97 1.78
N CYS A 144 -22.34 -23.75 1.40
CA CYS A 144 -21.36 -23.36 0.40
C CYS A 144 -22.01 -23.33 -0.99
N ILE A 145 -21.96 -22.16 -1.62
CA ILE A 145 -22.39 -22.00 -3.01
C ILE A 145 -21.17 -22.28 -3.89
N PRO A 146 -21.28 -23.16 -4.91
CA PRO A 146 -20.18 -23.33 -5.86
C PRO A 146 -19.85 -22.01 -6.54
N PRO A 147 -18.57 -21.77 -6.90
CA PRO A 147 -18.21 -20.56 -7.63
C PRO A 147 -19.01 -20.49 -8.94
N PRO A 148 -19.35 -19.28 -9.42
CA PRO A 148 -19.99 -19.12 -10.72
C PRO A 148 -19.21 -19.89 -11.79
N LEU A 149 -19.93 -20.55 -12.69
CA LEU A 149 -19.31 -21.24 -13.81
C LEU A 149 -18.67 -20.21 -14.74
N ALA A 150 -17.43 -20.45 -15.15
CA ALA A 150 -16.74 -19.63 -16.15
C ALA A 150 -17.56 -19.59 -17.43
N ASP A 151 -17.96 -18.38 -17.87
CA ASP A 151 -18.71 -18.17 -19.10
C ASP A 151 -17.96 -17.23 -20.07
N CYS A 152 -17.45 -17.86 -21.14
CA CYS A 152 -16.80 -17.22 -22.26
C CYS A 152 -17.64 -17.25 -23.54
N THR A 153 -18.94 -17.57 -23.44
CA THR A 153 -19.82 -17.66 -24.61
C THR A 153 -19.93 -16.28 -25.27
N GLY A 154 -19.36 -16.15 -26.46
CA GLY A 154 -19.36 -14.89 -27.22
C GLY A 154 -18.29 -13.87 -26.79
N LYS A 155 -17.36 -14.23 -25.90
CA LYS A 155 -16.22 -13.39 -25.49
C LYS A 155 -14.92 -13.89 -26.11
N GLU A 156 -14.12 -13.00 -26.67
CA GLU A 156 -12.78 -13.30 -27.19
C GLU A 156 -11.67 -13.00 -26.17
N CYS A 157 -11.92 -12.00 -25.31
CA CYS A 157 -11.03 -11.51 -24.26
C CYS A 157 -11.85 -11.11 -23.01
N GLY A 158 -11.23 -10.89 -21.85
CA GLY A 158 -11.89 -10.34 -20.65
C GLY A 158 -12.18 -11.37 -19.56
N SER A 159 -12.96 -11.01 -18.53
CA SER A 159 -13.23 -11.91 -17.39
C SER A 159 -14.30 -12.97 -17.70
N ASP A 160 -14.13 -14.17 -17.14
CA ASP A 160 -15.07 -15.29 -17.30
C ASP A 160 -16.19 -15.31 -16.25
N GLY A 161 -16.19 -14.35 -15.31
CA GLY A 161 -17.17 -14.27 -14.21
C GLY A 161 -16.91 -15.27 -13.07
N ALA A 162 -15.87 -16.09 -13.15
CA ALA A 162 -15.47 -17.10 -12.18
C ALA A 162 -14.08 -16.83 -11.56
N GLY A 163 -13.57 -15.61 -11.72
CA GLY A 163 -12.24 -15.20 -11.29
C GLY A 163 -11.11 -15.55 -12.26
N GLY A 164 -11.44 -16.07 -13.46
CA GLY A 164 -10.51 -16.31 -14.56
C GLY A 164 -10.73 -15.35 -15.74
N SER A 165 -10.00 -15.58 -16.84
CA SER A 165 -10.11 -14.80 -18.07
C SER A 165 -10.44 -15.65 -19.29
N CYS A 166 -11.33 -15.13 -20.14
CA CYS A 166 -11.67 -15.66 -21.45
C CYS A 166 -10.61 -15.23 -22.46
N GLY A 167 -9.63 -16.06 -22.76
CA GLY A 167 -8.63 -15.78 -23.80
C GLY A 167 -7.68 -14.62 -23.48
N ALA A 168 -6.78 -14.35 -24.43
CA ALA A 168 -5.90 -13.18 -24.48
C ALA A 168 -5.83 -12.76 -25.95
N CYS A 169 -5.80 -11.44 -26.22
CA CYS A 169 -5.73 -10.97 -27.59
C CYS A 169 -4.38 -11.37 -28.21
N PRO A 170 -4.36 -12.19 -29.29
CA PRO A 170 -3.12 -12.73 -29.84
C PRO A 170 -2.29 -11.63 -30.51
N CYS A 171 -1.00 -11.55 -30.17
CA CYS A 171 -0.02 -10.64 -30.72
C CYS A 171 0.97 -11.38 -31.65
N ASP A 172 0.51 -11.87 -32.80
CA ASP A 172 1.36 -12.73 -33.65
C ASP A 172 2.36 -11.96 -34.54
N THR A 173 2.25 -10.63 -34.69
CA THR A 173 3.24 -9.80 -35.42
C THR A 173 3.11 -8.31 -35.05
N CYS A 174 3.69 -7.85 -33.93
CA CYS A 174 3.59 -6.46 -33.51
C CYS A 174 4.80 -5.63 -33.97
N ASP A 175 4.63 -4.91 -35.09
CA ASP A 175 5.33 -3.66 -35.43
C ASP A 175 4.31 -2.52 -35.71
N ALA A 176 3.03 -2.67 -35.33
CA ALA A 176 2.02 -1.59 -35.33
C ALA A 176 0.72 -2.02 -34.60
N GLY A 177 0.54 -1.57 -33.35
CA GLY A 177 -0.73 -1.60 -32.61
C GLY A 177 -0.87 -2.76 -31.62
N GLU A 178 -0.99 -2.45 -30.33
CA GLU A 178 -1.37 -3.42 -29.31
C GLU A 178 -2.88 -3.67 -29.42
N THR A 179 -3.31 -4.93 -29.53
CA THR A 179 -4.74 -5.27 -29.47
C THR A 179 -5.20 -5.30 -28.01
N ILE A 180 -5.99 -4.31 -27.60
CA ILE A 180 -6.60 -4.25 -26.27
C ILE A 180 -7.96 -4.95 -26.23
N CYS A 181 -8.34 -5.46 -25.06
CA CYS A 181 -9.66 -6.02 -24.86
C CYS A 181 -10.69 -4.91 -24.59
N ASN A 182 -11.72 -4.80 -25.43
CA ASN A 182 -12.80 -3.86 -25.18
C ASN A 182 -13.65 -4.33 -23.96
N PRO A 183 -13.78 -3.53 -22.89
CA PRO A 183 -14.52 -3.94 -21.68
C PRO A 183 -16.04 -3.98 -21.85
N GLU A 184 -16.61 -3.36 -22.89
CA GLU A 184 -18.05 -3.37 -23.16
C GLU A 184 -18.44 -4.51 -24.10
N THR A 185 -17.62 -4.78 -25.11
CA THR A 185 -17.93 -5.77 -26.15
C THR A 185 -17.23 -7.11 -25.95
N PHE A 186 -16.19 -7.17 -25.10
CA PHE A 186 -15.37 -8.36 -24.84
C PHE A 186 -14.74 -8.95 -26.12
N GLN A 187 -14.47 -8.08 -27.11
CA GLN A 187 -13.81 -8.40 -28.37
C GLN A 187 -12.43 -7.74 -28.43
N CYS A 188 -11.50 -8.38 -29.12
CA CYS A 188 -10.18 -7.80 -29.37
C CYS A 188 -10.29 -6.69 -30.41
N GLN A 189 -9.79 -5.50 -30.07
CA GLN A 189 -9.78 -4.34 -30.96
C GLN A 189 -8.35 -3.81 -31.10
N ALA A 190 -8.00 -3.34 -32.30
CA ALA A 190 -6.72 -2.68 -32.53
C ALA A 190 -6.65 -1.38 -31.70
N ASP A 191 -5.46 -1.09 -31.17
CA ASP A 191 -5.12 0.10 -30.41
C ASP A 191 -5.82 1.37 -30.91
N LEU A 192 -6.42 2.11 -29.99
CA LEU A 192 -7.01 3.41 -30.27
C LEU A 192 -5.85 4.34 -30.69
N LYS A 193 -5.89 4.80 -31.93
CA LYS A 193 -4.94 5.80 -32.44
C LYS A 193 -5.24 7.15 -31.80
N ASP A 194 -4.63 7.34 -30.65
CA ASP A 194 -4.79 8.49 -29.78
C ASP A 194 -4.15 9.77 -30.35
N CYS A 195 -4.25 10.86 -29.58
CA CYS A 195 -3.67 12.14 -29.96
C CYS A 195 -2.15 12.10 -30.16
N PRO A 196 -1.34 11.47 -29.27
CA PRO A 196 0.09 11.24 -29.52
C PRO A 196 0.37 10.64 -30.89
N TRP A 197 -0.40 9.62 -31.30
CA TRP A 197 -0.27 9.06 -32.65
C TRP A 197 -0.56 10.08 -33.77
N ILE A 198 -1.47 11.04 -33.58
CA ILE A 198 -1.71 12.11 -34.57
C ILE A 198 -0.44 12.94 -34.79
N PHE A 199 0.24 13.31 -33.71
CA PHE A 199 1.47 14.12 -33.77
C PHE A 199 2.62 13.35 -34.40
N ASP A 200 2.85 12.10 -33.99
CA ASP A 200 3.85 11.23 -34.62
C ASP A 200 3.54 11.00 -36.10
N CYS A 201 2.28 10.85 -36.46
CA CYS A 201 1.85 10.70 -37.84
C CYS A 201 2.17 11.95 -38.67
N PHE A 202 2.04 13.15 -38.10
CA PHE A 202 2.42 14.38 -38.79
C PHE A 202 3.92 14.50 -39.03
N ASP A 203 4.75 14.02 -38.09
CA ASP A 203 6.21 14.02 -38.27
C ASP A 203 6.64 13.13 -39.44
N THR A 204 5.81 12.15 -39.82
CA THR A 204 6.03 11.34 -41.02
C THR A 204 5.52 11.99 -42.32
N CYS A 205 4.74 13.07 -42.22
CA CYS A 205 4.18 13.75 -43.39
C CYS A 205 5.20 14.70 -44.03
N PRO A 206 5.29 14.73 -45.37
CA PRO A 206 6.07 15.75 -46.07
C PRO A 206 5.57 17.17 -45.75
N GLU A 207 6.50 18.13 -45.63
CA GLU A 207 6.16 19.53 -45.40
C GLU A 207 5.11 20.05 -46.41
N GLY A 208 4.02 20.59 -45.88
CA GLY A 208 2.92 21.15 -46.68
C GLY A 208 1.93 20.14 -47.27
N ASP A 209 2.08 18.84 -47.01
CA ASP A 209 1.12 17.83 -47.50
C ASP A 209 -0.15 17.76 -46.62
N GLN A 210 -1.10 18.64 -46.95
CA GLN A 210 -2.40 18.71 -46.26
C GLN A 210 -3.22 17.41 -46.38
N ALA A 211 -3.02 16.61 -47.43
CA ALA A 211 -3.73 15.34 -47.58
C ALA A 211 -3.17 14.29 -46.63
N CYS A 212 -1.86 14.27 -46.43
CA CYS A 212 -1.21 13.42 -45.43
C CYS A 212 -1.68 13.78 -44.01
N LEU A 213 -1.63 15.06 -43.65
CA LEU A 213 -2.10 15.54 -42.34
C LEU A 213 -3.58 15.19 -42.09
N GLN A 214 -4.44 15.39 -43.09
CA GLN A 214 -5.85 15.04 -42.95
C GLN A 214 -6.08 13.53 -42.80
N ASN A 215 -5.25 12.70 -43.44
CA ASN A 215 -5.32 11.25 -43.28
C ASN A 215 -4.87 10.78 -41.89
N CYS A 216 -3.91 11.48 -41.28
CA CYS A 216 -3.56 11.25 -39.88
C CYS A 216 -4.77 11.54 -38.98
N VAL A 217 -5.37 12.73 -39.05
CA VAL A 217 -6.54 13.07 -38.21
C VAL A 217 -7.72 12.10 -38.45
N ASN A 218 -7.98 11.72 -39.71
CA ASN A 218 -9.04 10.76 -40.04
C ASN A 218 -8.72 9.31 -39.62
N GLY A 219 -7.45 9.01 -39.41
CA GLY A 219 -6.97 7.71 -38.95
C GLY A 219 -7.03 7.55 -37.44
N ALA A 220 -7.15 8.64 -36.69
CA ALA A 220 -7.23 8.65 -35.24
C ALA A 220 -8.57 8.13 -34.72
N ASP A 221 -8.65 7.81 -33.44
CA ASP A 221 -9.92 7.58 -32.78
C ASP A 221 -10.78 8.86 -32.78
N MET A 222 -12.10 8.69 -32.67
CA MET A 222 -13.04 9.79 -32.81
C MET A 222 -12.88 10.86 -31.72
N SER A 223 -12.46 10.47 -30.52
CA SER A 223 -12.24 11.39 -29.41
C SER A 223 -10.95 12.19 -29.62
N ALA A 224 -9.85 11.52 -30.00
CA ALA A 224 -8.58 12.18 -30.33
C ALA A 224 -8.72 13.12 -31.53
N GLY A 225 -9.41 12.69 -32.59
CA GLY A 225 -9.70 13.53 -33.75
C GLY A 225 -10.51 14.78 -33.39
N VAL A 226 -11.49 14.67 -32.48
CA VAL A 226 -12.27 15.82 -31.99
C VAL A 226 -11.42 16.74 -31.12
N ALA A 227 -10.65 16.18 -30.18
CA ALA A 227 -9.77 16.96 -29.29
C ALA A 227 -8.73 17.76 -30.08
N TYR A 228 -8.06 17.12 -31.04
CA TYR A 228 -7.12 17.78 -31.93
C TYR A 228 -7.77 18.92 -32.74
N ASN A 229 -8.95 18.67 -33.32
CA ASN A 229 -9.67 19.70 -34.07
C ASN A 229 -10.07 20.90 -33.20
N ASN A 230 -10.49 20.65 -31.95
CA ASN A 230 -10.82 21.72 -31.00
C ASN A 230 -9.57 22.54 -30.63
N LEU A 231 -8.44 21.87 -30.40
CA LEU A 231 -7.15 22.52 -30.15
C LEU A 231 -6.74 23.42 -31.32
N ILE A 232 -6.74 22.90 -32.55
CA ILE A 232 -6.35 23.68 -33.75
C ILE A 232 -7.29 24.85 -33.99
N GLN A 233 -8.60 24.68 -33.79
CA GLN A 233 -9.55 25.80 -33.88
C GLN A 233 -9.27 26.87 -32.83
N CYS A 234 -8.95 26.48 -31.61
CA CYS A 234 -8.57 27.41 -30.55
C CYS A 234 -7.29 28.17 -30.92
N LEU A 235 -6.22 27.46 -31.29
CA LEU A 235 -4.93 28.08 -31.65
C LEU A 235 -5.06 29.06 -32.82
N THR A 236 -5.87 28.71 -33.81
CA THR A 236 -6.18 29.58 -34.95
C THR A 236 -6.95 30.83 -34.50
N GLY A 237 -7.91 30.67 -33.59
CA GLY A 237 -8.71 31.78 -33.04
C GLY A 237 -7.93 32.72 -32.12
N SER A 238 -6.93 32.20 -31.40
CA SER A 238 -6.11 32.95 -30.45
C SER A 238 -4.96 33.73 -31.13
N GLY A 239 -4.69 33.48 -32.41
CA GLY A 239 -3.58 34.12 -33.13
C GLY A 239 -2.22 33.45 -32.91
N TYR A 240 -2.20 32.22 -32.37
CA TYR A 240 -0.97 31.48 -32.05
C TYR A 240 -0.05 31.29 -33.27
N PHE A 241 -0.60 30.85 -34.40
CA PHE A 241 0.18 30.70 -35.65
C PHE A 241 0.66 32.04 -36.20
N GLN A 242 -0.04 33.13 -35.89
CA GLN A 242 0.34 34.48 -36.30
C GLN A 242 1.58 34.97 -35.53
N CYS A 243 1.75 34.57 -34.26
CA CYS A 243 2.97 34.81 -33.50
C CYS A 243 4.19 34.17 -34.19
N ALA A 244 4.07 32.89 -34.55
CA ALA A 244 5.15 32.12 -35.19
C ALA A 244 5.59 32.72 -36.54
N GLU A 245 4.66 33.32 -37.30
CA GLU A 245 4.99 33.99 -38.56
C GLU A 245 5.57 35.41 -38.40
N THR A 246 5.34 36.06 -37.25
CA THR A 246 5.64 37.49 -37.05
C THR A 246 7.02 37.74 -36.44
N PHE A 247 7.47 36.84 -35.57
CA PHE A 247 8.71 37.00 -34.81
C PHE A 247 9.78 36.00 -35.26
N GLU A 248 11.05 36.32 -35.03
CA GLU A 248 12.16 35.41 -35.31
C GLU A 248 12.16 34.26 -34.30
N GLU A 249 12.45 33.04 -34.78
CA GLU A 249 12.60 31.84 -33.94
C GLU A 249 13.60 32.10 -32.81
N GLY A 250 13.23 31.71 -31.59
CA GLY A 250 14.06 31.89 -30.39
C GLY A 250 14.13 33.32 -29.85
N SER A 251 13.29 34.25 -30.32
CA SER A 251 13.18 35.58 -29.72
C SER A 251 12.30 35.57 -28.46
N LYS A 252 12.64 36.40 -27.47
CA LYS A 252 11.84 36.54 -26.24
C LYS A 252 10.44 37.08 -26.54
N GLU A 253 10.31 37.89 -27.59
CA GLU A 253 9.05 38.37 -28.10
C GLU A 253 8.19 37.24 -28.70
N LEU A 254 8.81 36.25 -29.37
CA LEU A 254 8.12 35.06 -29.85
C LEU A 254 7.62 34.21 -28.69
N GLU A 255 8.48 33.91 -27.72
CA GLU A 255 8.12 33.10 -26.54
C GLU A 255 6.93 33.70 -25.79
N ALA A 256 7.00 34.99 -25.46
CA ALA A 256 5.91 35.70 -24.78
C ALA A 256 4.61 35.69 -25.60
N CYS A 257 4.69 35.81 -26.93
CA CYS A 257 3.52 35.77 -27.81
C CYS A 257 2.90 34.36 -27.87
N LEU A 258 3.73 33.32 -27.99
CA LEU A 258 3.28 31.92 -28.02
C LEU A 258 2.62 31.54 -26.69
N GLU A 259 3.19 31.95 -25.56
CA GLU A 259 2.63 31.68 -24.24
C GLU A 259 1.26 32.36 -24.05
N GLU A 260 1.16 33.65 -24.35
CA GLU A 260 -0.09 34.42 -24.21
C GLU A 260 -1.23 33.86 -25.10
N THR A 261 -0.89 33.40 -26.30
CA THR A 261 -1.87 32.87 -27.27
C THR A 261 -2.18 31.39 -27.07
N PHE A 262 -1.30 30.62 -26.43
CA PHE A 262 -1.51 29.22 -26.08
C PHE A 262 -2.30 29.03 -24.79
N ALA A 263 -2.10 29.89 -23.79
CA ALA A 263 -2.78 29.84 -22.49
C ALA A 263 -4.30 29.57 -22.56
N PRO A 264 -5.11 30.24 -23.42
CA PRO A 264 -6.56 29.95 -23.50
C PRO A 264 -6.89 28.58 -24.12
N CYS A 265 -5.93 27.92 -24.78
CA CYS A 265 -6.11 26.64 -25.48
C CYS A 265 -5.53 25.45 -24.72
N GLN A 266 -4.90 25.69 -23.58
CA GLN A 266 -4.21 24.69 -22.76
C GLN A 266 -5.15 23.57 -22.30
N ASP A 267 -6.42 23.88 -22.04
CA ASP A 267 -7.44 22.87 -21.70
C ASP A 267 -7.66 21.84 -22.83
N TYR A 268 -7.71 22.29 -24.08
CA TYR A 268 -7.84 21.39 -25.23
C TYR A 268 -6.56 20.58 -25.50
N TYR A 269 -5.41 21.14 -25.11
CA TYR A 269 -4.14 20.42 -25.17
C TYR A 269 -4.11 19.27 -24.17
N TYR A 270 -4.52 19.50 -22.92
CA TYR A 270 -4.64 18.44 -21.91
C TYR A 270 -5.70 17.39 -22.27
N GLU A 271 -6.81 17.79 -22.91
CA GLU A 271 -7.78 16.83 -23.45
C GLU A 271 -7.21 15.94 -24.56
N CYS A 272 -6.15 16.37 -25.23
CA CYS A 272 -5.51 15.60 -26.29
C CYS A 272 -4.39 14.73 -25.72
N PHE A 273 -3.49 15.28 -24.91
CA PHE A 273 -2.42 14.53 -24.26
C PHE A 273 -2.87 14.13 -22.87
N HIS A 274 -3.53 12.98 -22.72
CA HIS A 274 -3.77 12.42 -21.40
C HIS A 274 -3.71 10.89 -21.45
N GLY A 275 -3.29 10.31 -20.35
CA GLY A 275 -3.44 8.89 -20.08
C GLY A 275 -4.04 8.68 -18.70
N ASP A 276 -3.83 7.48 -18.17
CA ASP A 276 -4.44 7.04 -16.91
C ASP A 276 -3.55 7.26 -15.68
N LEU A 277 -2.32 7.77 -15.84
CA LEU A 277 -1.39 7.95 -14.73
C LEU A 277 -1.88 9.08 -13.81
N ASP A 278 -2.27 8.74 -12.59
CA ASP A 278 -2.50 9.72 -11.54
C ASP A 278 -1.18 10.40 -11.11
N CYS A 279 -1.26 11.41 -10.23
CA CYS A 279 -0.07 12.14 -9.79
C CYS A 279 1.05 11.24 -9.24
N GLN A 280 0.69 10.16 -8.54
CA GLN A 280 1.67 9.27 -7.92
C GLN A 280 2.32 8.39 -8.99
N GLN A 281 1.51 7.80 -9.87
CA GLN A 281 2.02 6.97 -10.97
C GLN A 281 2.84 7.79 -11.97
N LEU A 282 2.46 9.05 -12.20
CA LEU A 282 3.20 9.98 -13.04
C LEU A 282 4.57 10.33 -12.41
N ASN A 283 4.61 10.53 -11.09
CA ASN A 283 5.87 10.73 -10.36
C ASN A 283 6.77 9.50 -10.43
N ASP A 284 6.21 8.31 -10.23
CA ASP A 284 6.96 7.05 -10.35
C ASP A 284 7.51 6.86 -11.77
N CYS A 285 6.75 7.27 -12.79
CA CYS A 285 7.17 7.28 -14.18
C CYS A 285 8.36 8.22 -14.40
N PHE A 286 8.27 9.47 -13.93
CA PHE A 286 9.38 10.41 -14.04
C PHE A 286 10.63 9.95 -13.30
N GLY A 287 10.47 9.39 -12.09
CA GLY A 287 11.58 8.85 -11.31
C GLY A 287 12.27 7.64 -11.96
N ALA A 288 11.57 6.93 -12.84
CA ALA A 288 12.13 5.84 -13.63
C ALA A 288 12.87 6.31 -14.90
N CYS A 289 12.73 7.58 -15.28
CA CYS A 289 13.34 8.08 -16.51
C CYS A 289 14.87 8.19 -16.41
N PRO A 290 15.60 7.72 -17.44
CA PRO A 290 17.04 7.87 -17.48
C PRO A 290 17.41 9.35 -17.62
N GLN A 291 18.53 9.72 -16.99
CA GLN A 291 19.09 11.05 -17.11
C GLN A 291 19.63 11.26 -18.53
N VAL A 292 19.23 12.35 -19.18
CA VAL A 292 19.74 12.78 -20.47
C VAL A 292 20.81 13.86 -20.29
N PRO A 293 21.70 14.07 -21.28
CA PRO A 293 22.64 15.19 -21.25
C PRO A 293 21.90 16.53 -21.09
N GLU A 294 22.53 17.45 -20.34
CA GLU A 294 22.01 18.81 -20.10
C GLU A 294 21.69 19.52 -21.42
N GLY A 295 20.51 20.17 -21.49
CA GLY A 295 20.03 20.88 -22.67
C GLY A 295 19.39 20.02 -23.76
N GLN A 296 19.09 18.74 -23.50
CA GLN A 296 18.34 17.88 -24.42
C GLN A 296 16.95 17.53 -23.88
N PRO A 297 15.90 17.54 -24.73
CA PRO A 297 14.59 17.06 -24.32
C PRO A 297 14.69 15.58 -23.94
N ASN A 298 14.05 15.19 -22.84
CA ASN A 298 14.00 13.80 -22.39
C ASN A 298 12.73 13.12 -22.91
N PRO A 299 12.81 12.23 -23.91
CA PRO A 299 11.63 11.60 -24.49
C PRO A 299 10.84 10.78 -23.46
N CYS A 300 11.53 10.19 -22.48
CA CYS A 300 10.86 9.46 -21.40
C CYS A 300 9.97 10.36 -20.56
N VAL A 301 10.41 11.59 -20.29
CA VAL A 301 9.62 12.55 -19.49
C VAL A 301 8.43 13.04 -20.29
N SER A 302 8.58 13.31 -21.60
CA SER A 302 7.45 13.66 -22.45
C SER A 302 6.44 12.52 -22.57
N ASP A 303 6.92 11.27 -22.66
CA ASP A 303 6.05 10.08 -22.71
C ASP A 303 5.29 9.90 -21.40
N CYS A 304 5.98 10.02 -20.26
CA CYS A 304 5.35 10.00 -18.95
C CYS A 304 4.29 11.10 -18.83
N TRP A 305 4.63 12.33 -19.22
CA TRP A 305 3.70 13.46 -19.21
C TRP A 305 2.46 13.18 -20.06
N ALA A 306 2.64 12.69 -21.29
CA ALA A 306 1.55 12.37 -22.20
C ALA A 306 0.60 11.29 -21.65
N ASN A 307 1.10 10.40 -20.80
CA ASN A 307 0.33 9.36 -20.12
C ASN A 307 -0.30 9.81 -18.78
N GLY A 308 -0.06 11.05 -18.35
CA GLY A 308 -0.68 11.64 -17.17
C GLY A 308 -2.17 11.91 -17.35
N THR A 309 -2.97 11.72 -16.30
CA THR A 309 -4.36 12.20 -16.30
C THR A 309 -4.41 13.72 -16.44
N VAL A 310 -5.47 14.25 -17.06
CA VAL A 310 -5.72 15.71 -17.16
C VAL A 310 -5.61 16.39 -15.80
N LYS A 311 -6.10 15.72 -14.74
CA LYS A 311 -6.00 16.21 -13.36
C LYS A 311 -4.54 16.29 -12.91
N ALA A 312 -3.77 15.23 -13.10
CA ALA A 312 -2.35 15.20 -12.70
C ALA A 312 -1.53 16.26 -13.45
N GLN A 313 -1.69 16.36 -14.77
CA GLN A 313 -0.99 17.36 -15.57
C GLN A 313 -1.31 18.79 -15.15
N LYS A 314 -2.60 19.11 -14.91
CA LYS A 314 -3.01 20.43 -14.41
C LYS A 314 -2.41 20.74 -13.04
N THR A 315 -2.35 19.75 -12.15
CA THR A 315 -1.72 19.92 -10.85
C THR A 315 -0.21 20.14 -10.97
N TYR A 316 0.48 19.42 -11.86
CA TYR A 316 1.89 19.67 -12.14
C TYR A 316 2.14 21.05 -12.77
N ALA A 317 1.30 21.49 -13.70
CA ALA A 317 1.39 22.83 -14.28
C ALA A 317 1.24 23.92 -13.21
N ALA A 318 0.29 23.75 -12.27
CA ALA A 318 0.13 24.67 -11.14
C ALA A 318 1.35 24.71 -10.20
N ILE A 319 2.04 23.56 -10.02
CA ILE A 319 3.29 23.50 -9.26
C ILE A 319 4.39 24.28 -9.99
N ILE A 320 4.55 24.09 -11.30
CA ILE A 320 5.56 24.80 -12.11
C ILE A 320 5.32 26.32 -12.05
N GLU A 321 4.09 26.77 -12.32
CA GLU A 321 3.73 28.19 -12.24
C GLU A 321 4.01 28.78 -10.86
N CYS A 322 3.75 28.01 -9.79
CA CYS A 322 4.03 28.45 -8.44
C CYS A 322 5.55 28.63 -8.20
N LEU A 323 6.36 27.68 -8.67
CA LEU A 323 7.82 27.74 -8.52
C LEU A 323 8.41 28.92 -9.31
N GLU A 324 7.99 29.12 -10.56
CA GLU A 324 8.44 30.22 -11.42
C GLU A 324 8.08 31.57 -10.84
N LYS A 325 6.81 31.76 -10.45
CA LYS A 325 6.31 33.02 -9.90
C LYS A 325 7.04 33.47 -8.64
N ASN A 326 7.53 32.51 -7.84
CA ASN A 326 8.28 32.79 -6.63
C ASN A 326 9.80 32.77 -6.83
N GLY A 327 10.29 32.53 -8.06
CA GLY A 327 11.72 32.52 -8.39
C GLY A 327 12.47 31.30 -7.85
N TYR A 328 11.78 30.19 -7.65
CA TYR A 328 12.34 28.93 -7.14
C TYR A 328 12.62 27.91 -8.24
N TRP A 329 12.36 28.24 -9.51
CA TRP A 329 12.64 27.37 -10.66
C TRP A 329 14.13 26.98 -10.74
N ASP A 330 15.03 27.95 -10.54
CA ASP A 330 16.49 27.75 -10.59
C ASP A 330 17.11 27.43 -9.23
N CYS A 331 16.39 26.75 -8.33
CA CYS A 331 17.03 26.29 -7.09
C CYS A 331 18.20 25.35 -7.44
N ALA A 332 19.44 25.84 -7.25
CA ALA A 332 20.64 25.08 -7.56
C ALA A 332 20.64 23.71 -6.86
N GLN A 333 21.06 22.66 -7.57
CA GLN A 333 21.13 21.30 -7.03
C GLN A 333 21.83 21.30 -5.65
N GLY A 334 21.07 20.94 -4.61
CA GLY A 334 21.57 20.86 -3.24
C GLY A 334 21.39 22.13 -2.37
N ASP A 335 20.79 23.21 -2.86
CA ASP A 335 20.39 24.35 -2.01
C ASP A 335 19.14 24.00 -1.19
N GLN A 336 19.38 23.34 -0.06
CA GLN A 336 18.34 22.94 0.89
C GLN A 336 17.50 24.12 1.40
N LYS A 337 18.06 25.34 1.42
CA LYS A 337 17.34 26.52 1.88
C LYS A 337 16.33 26.95 0.81
N CYS A 338 16.78 27.07 -0.44
CA CYS A 338 15.92 27.36 -1.59
C CYS A 338 14.76 26.36 -1.69
N LEU A 339 15.07 25.07 -1.58
CA LEU A 339 14.08 23.99 -1.63
C LEU A 339 13.06 24.07 -0.48
N SER A 340 13.51 24.37 0.75
CA SER A 340 12.58 24.50 1.89
C SER A 340 11.68 25.74 1.80
N GLU A 341 12.17 26.82 1.18
CA GLU A 341 11.39 28.03 0.94
C GLU A 341 10.37 27.83 -0.20
N ALA A 342 10.76 27.08 -1.25
CA ALA A 342 9.89 26.66 -2.34
C ALA A 342 8.76 25.74 -1.85
N GLU A 343 9.08 24.74 -1.03
CA GLU A 343 8.12 23.82 -0.43
C GLU A 343 7.10 24.59 0.42
N ALA A 344 7.56 25.53 1.25
CA ALA A 344 6.68 26.37 2.06
C ALA A 344 5.79 27.32 1.23
N ALA A 345 6.31 27.83 0.11
CA ALA A 345 5.57 28.76 -0.75
C ALA A 345 4.53 28.06 -1.63
N CYS A 346 4.81 26.82 -2.07
CA CYS A 346 3.97 26.05 -3.00
C CYS A 346 3.30 24.83 -2.37
N GLN A 347 3.29 24.74 -1.03
CA GLN A 347 2.79 23.57 -0.28
C GLN A 347 1.39 23.13 -0.72
N ALA A 348 0.47 24.06 -0.96
CA ALA A 348 -0.91 23.73 -1.33
C ALA A 348 -1.00 22.98 -2.67
N GLU A 349 -0.16 23.36 -3.64
CA GLU A 349 -0.11 22.71 -4.96
C GLU A 349 0.71 21.42 -4.92
N LEU A 350 1.76 21.40 -4.09
CA LEU A 350 2.54 20.19 -3.82
C LEU A 350 1.68 19.11 -3.16
N ASP A 351 0.91 19.44 -2.12
CA ASP A 351 0.01 18.50 -1.42
C ASP A 351 -1.08 17.93 -2.34
N ALA A 352 -1.42 18.61 -3.43
CA ALA A 352 -2.44 18.18 -4.38
C ALA A 352 -1.98 17.01 -5.26
N CYS A 353 -0.68 16.88 -5.53
CA CYS A 353 -0.09 15.74 -6.26
C CYS A 353 0.78 14.82 -5.39
N PHE A 354 1.30 15.32 -4.27
CA PHE A 354 2.22 14.62 -3.39
C PHE A 354 1.64 14.54 -1.97
N PRO A 355 0.99 13.43 -1.60
CA PRO A 355 0.59 13.21 -0.22
C PRO A 355 1.83 13.29 0.71
N PRO A 356 1.67 13.76 1.96
CA PRO A 356 2.79 13.88 2.89
C PRO A 356 3.52 12.53 3.05
N GLY A 357 4.79 12.50 2.63
CA GLY A 357 5.67 11.33 2.73
C GLY A 357 5.96 10.58 1.42
N THR A 358 5.46 11.03 0.25
CA THR A 358 5.68 10.32 -1.03
C THR A 358 6.82 10.88 -1.88
N ALA A 359 7.08 12.19 -1.86
CA ALA A 359 8.24 12.82 -2.49
C ALA A 359 8.56 14.16 -1.82
N THR A 360 9.82 14.57 -1.85
CA THR A 360 10.31 15.86 -1.35
C THR A 360 10.36 16.89 -2.48
N CYS A 361 10.22 18.18 -2.18
CA CYS A 361 10.37 19.27 -3.16
C CYS A 361 11.69 19.15 -3.96
N LYS A 362 12.73 18.60 -3.34
CA LYS A 362 13.99 18.23 -3.98
C LYS A 362 13.83 17.25 -5.14
N GLU A 363 13.09 16.16 -4.94
CA GLU A 363 12.89 15.12 -5.99
C GLU A 363 12.10 15.68 -7.18
N ILE A 364 11.21 16.64 -6.93
CA ILE A 364 10.42 17.32 -7.97
C ILE A 364 11.28 18.32 -8.77
N VAL A 365 12.06 19.15 -8.08
CA VAL A 365 12.98 20.09 -8.74
C VAL A 365 14.10 19.36 -9.46
N ASP A 366 14.66 18.27 -8.89
CA ASP A 366 15.68 17.45 -9.55
C ASP A 366 15.10 16.74 -10.81
N CYS A 367 13.80 16.42 -10.81
CA CYS A 367 13.08 15.84 -11.93
C CYS A 367 12.88 16.83 -13.11
N PHE A 368 12.47 18.07 -12.84
CA PHE A 368 12.23 19.08 -13.90
C PHE A 368 13.47 19.92 -14.25
N GLY A 369 14.30 20.25 -13.26
CA GLY A 369 15.50 21.06 -13.42
C GLY A 369 16.60 20.41 -14.26
N THR A 370 16.47 19.12 -14.61
CA THR A 370 17.32 18.45 -15.59
C THR A 370 16.83 18.58 -17.04
N CYS A 371 15.60 19.09 -17.24
CA CYS A 371 14.99 19.29 -18.56
C CYS A 371 14.98 20.75 -19.04
N ALA A 372 15.18 21.74 -18.16
CA ALA A 372 15.29 23.14 -18.54
C ALA A 372 16.75 23.51 -18.86
N SER A 373 16.97 24.06 -20.05
CA SER A 373 18.24 24.66 -20.46
C SER A 373 18.62 25.80 -19.53
N THR A 374 19.79 25.71 -18.92
CA THR A 374 20.51 26.84 -18.32
C THR A 374 21.17 27.66 -19.44
N ASP A 375 20.38 28.43 -20.18
CA ASP A 375 20.93 29.47 -21.06
C ASP A 375 21.05 30.80 -20.28
N GLU A 376 22.29 31.18 -19.98
CA GLU A 376 22.71 32.53 -19.59
C GLU A 376 22.48 33.59 -20.69
#